data_AF-A0A6J5YB33-F1
#
_entry.id   AF-A0A6J5YB33-F1
#
_cell.length_a   1.000
_cell.length_b   1.000
_cell.length_c   1.000
_cell.angle_alpha   90.00
_cell.angle_beta   90.00
_cell.angle_gamma   90.00
#
_symmetry.space_group_name_H-M   'P 1'
#
loop_
_entity.id
_entity.type
_entity.pdbx_description
1 polymer ?
#
loop_
_entity_poly.entity_id
_entity_poly.type
_entity_poly.pdbx_seq_one_letter_code
_entity_poly.pdbx_strand_id
1 'polypeptide(L)'
;MVAFLRGCRKHCAVCNQGHLFTRWFTFKQRCPQCDLRFERIEGHWTGDLGINTIVSFGTLLIALIVGFLLSWPDPPGITLFIVAISIAGFVPLVFFPFSKTIWLAIDLIFRPLEPGEVARGYGPQRGESAERPVT
;
A
#
# COMPACT_ATOMS: atom_id res chain seq x y z
N MET A 1 -4.75 14.21 -0.60
CA MET A 1 -3.89 13.83 -1.75
C MET A 1 -2.43 13.56 -1.38
N VAL A 2 -1.79 14.39 -0.54
CA VAL A 2 -0.37 14.22 -0.15
C VAL A 2 -0.07 12.87 0.50
N ALA A 3 -0.96 12.35 1.37
CA ALA A 3 -0.79 11.05 2.02
C ALA A 3 -0.67 9.88 1.02
N PHE A 4 -1.46 9.92 -0.06
CA PHE A 4 -1.45 8.89 -1.11
C PHE A 4 -0.14 8.89 -1.89
N LEU A 5 0.37 10.05 -2.28
CA LEU A 5 1.66 10.19 -2.97
C LEU A 5 2.83 9.67 -2.12
N ARG A 6 2.79 9.89 -0.80
CA ARG A 6 3.76 9.30 0.13
C ARG A 6 3.65 7.78 0.17
N GLY A 7 2.42 7.26 0.20
CA GLY A 7 2.13 5.83 0.10
C GLY A 7 2.71 5.18 -1.16
N CYS A 8 2.55 5.81 -2.33
CA CYS A 8 3.15 5.34 -3.58
C CYS A 8 4.69 5.31 -3.57
N ARG A 9 5.34 6.06 -2.68
CA ARG A 9 6.81 6.09 -2.52
C ARG A 9 7.33 5.11 -1.46
N LYS A 10 6.48 4.25 -0.90
CA LYS A 10 6.78 3.38 0.27
C LYS A 10 7.15 4.17 1.53
N HIS A 11 6.60 5.37 1.67
CA HIS A 11 6.79 6.24 2.83
C HIS A 11 5.55 6.24 3.73
N CYS A 12 5.74 6.61 4.99
CA CYS A 12 4.63 6.79 5.93
C CYS A 12 3.70 7.91 5.44
N ALA A 13 2.40 7.65 5.36
CA ALA A 13 1.40 8.64 4.95
C ALA A 13 1.36 9.87 5.88
N VAL A 14 1.65 9.68 7.18
CA VAL A 14 1.59 10.72 8.22
C VAL A 14 2.84 11.59 8.22
N CYS A 15 4.01 11.01 8.49
CA CYS A 15 5.27 11.75 8.70
C CYS A 15 6.23 11.73 7.50
N ASN A 16 5.88 11.07 6.39
CA ASN A 16 6.75 10.91 5.21
C ASN A 16 8.06 10.13 5.46
N GLN A 17 8.19 9.44 6.59
CA GLN A 17 9.36 8.62 6.88
C GLN A 17 9.47 7.44 5.89
N GLY A 18 10.65 7.27 5.29
CA GLY A 18 11.01 6.11 4.47
C GLY A 18 11.58 4.94 5.29
N HIS A 19 12.15 3.94 4.62
CA HIS A 19 12.78 2.77 5.25
C HIS A 19 11.87 2.03 6.26
N LEU A 20 10.60 1.91 5.91
CA LEU A 20 9.61 1.13 6.67
C LEU A 20 9.85 -0.38 6.52
N PHE A 21 10.58 -0.77 5.49
CA PHE A 21 10.97 -2.14 5.20
C PHE A 21 12.47 -2.30 5.53
N THR A 22 12.81 -3.21 6.43
CA THR A 22 14.21 -3.58 6.72
C THR A 22 14.76 -4.57 5.69
N ARG A 23 13.88 -5.42 5.17
CA ARG A 23 14.07 -6.26 3.98
C ARG A 23 12.79 -6.16 3.14
N TRP A 24 12.84 -6.60 1.88
CA TRP A 24 11.70 -6.49 0.95
C TRP A 24 10.39 -7.07 1.51
N PHE A 25 10.46 -8.17 2.25
CA PHE A 25 9.30 -8.80 2.90
C PHE A 25 9.21 -8.53 4.40
N THR A 26 10.19 -7.84 4.99
CA THR A 26 10.20 -7.53 6.42
C THR A 26 9.73 -6.09 6.64
N PHE A 27 8.43 -5.97 6.84
CA PHE A 27 7.77 -4.70 7.15
C PHE A 27 7.76 -4.47 8.66
N LYS A 28 8.15 -3.27 9.10
CA LYS A 28 8.04 -2.89 10.51
C LYS A 28 6.58 -2.86 10.93
N GLN A 29 6.28 -3.14 12.20
CA GLN A 29 4.92 -3.01 12.73
C GLN A 29 4.54 -1.57 13.08
N ARG A 30 5.54 -0.75 13.43
CA ARG A 30 5.38 0.67 13.76
C ARG A 30 6.34 1.54 12.96
N CYS A 31 5.92 2.77 12.68
CA CYS A 31 6.77 3.77 12.06
C CYS A 31 7.88 4.21 13.06
N PRO A 32 9.17 4.19 12.69
CA PRO A 32 10.25 4.54 13.61
C PRO A 32 10.30 6.02 14.00
N GLN A 33 9.50 6.86 13.32
CA GLN A 33 9.51 8.31 13.51
C GLN A 33 8.25 8.76 14.26
N CYS A 34 7.06 8.55 13.70
CA CYS A 34 5.80 8.98 14.32
C CYS A 34 5.11 7.90 15.18
N ASP A 35 5.73 6.73 15.35
CA ASP A 35 5.20 5.56 16.09
C ASP A 35 3.83 5.02 15.63
N LEU A 36 3.39 5.39 14.42
CA LEU A 36 2.13 4.88 13.86
C LEU A 36 2.19 3.36 13.73
N ARG A 37 1.25 2.65 14.35
CA ARG A 37 1.03 1.21 14.12
C ARG A 37 0.43 1.01 12.73
N PHE A 38 1.10 0.26 11.86
CA PHE A 38 0.64 0.08 10.49
C PHE A 38 -0.58 -0.83 10.38
N GLU A 39 -0.67 -1.83 11.24
CA GLU A 39 -1.85 -2.68 11.40
C GLU A 39 -2.70 -2.10 12.53
N ARG A 40 -3.52 -1.10 12.18
CA ARG A 40 -4.38 -0.36 13.14
C ARG A 40 -5.54 -1.20 13.65
N ILE A 41 -6.05 -2.08 12.80
CA ILE A 41 -7.26 -2.90 13.05
C ILE A 41 -6.93 -4.34 12.67
N GLU A 42 -7.57 -5.30 13.34
CA GLU A 42 -7.53 -6.69 12.92
C GLU A 42 -8.07 -6.85 11.49
N GLY A 43 -7.36 -7.61 10.65
CA GLY A 43 -7.72 -7.75 9.24
C GLY A 43 -7.31 -6.58 8.35
N HIS A 44 -6.56 -5.60 8.85
CA HIS A 44 -5.98 -4.55 8.00
C HIS A 44 -5.07 -5.16 6.92
N TRP A 45 -4.43 -6.30 7.20
CA TRP A 45 -3.63 -7.08 6.24
C TRP A 45 -4.43 -7.57 4.99
N THR A 46 -5.75 -7.65 5.11
CA THR A 46 -6.62 -8.11 4.01
C THR A 46 -6.68 -7.08 2.89
N GLY A 47 -6.59 -5.79 3.23
CA GLY A 47 -6.70 -4.71 2.25
C GLY A 47 -5.46 -4.52 1.40
N ASP A 48 -4.26 -4.66 1.98
CA ASP A 48 -3.01 -4.71 1.21
C ASP A 48 -2.91 -5.98 0.37
N LEU A 49 -3.45 -7.11 0.80
CA LEU A 49 -3.57 -8.27 -0.08
C LEU A 49 -4.52 -7.96 -1.26
N GLY A 50 -5.65 -7.31 -0.98
CA GLY A 50 -6.63 -6.89 -1.99
C GLY A 50 -6.03 -5.96 -3.05
N ILE A 51 -5.34 -4.89 -2.64
CA ILE A 51 -4.69 -3.96 -3.57
C ILE A 51 -3.61 -4.66 -4.39
N ASN A 52 -2.82 -5.56 -3.78
CA ASN A 52 -1.78 -6.30 -4.49
C ASN A 52 -2.40 -7.23 -5.54
N THR A 53 -3.52 -7.87 -5.21
CA THR A 53 -4.26 -8.77 -6.11
C THR A 53 -4.86 -8.00 -7.29
N ILE A 54 -5.52 -6.87 -7.04
CA ILE A 54 -6.14 -6.04 -8.09
C ILE A 54 -5.08 -5.59 -9.10
N VAL A 55 -3.93 -5.08 -8.62
CA VAL A 55 -2.85 -4.63 -9.50
C VAL A 55 -2.21 -5.79 -10.25
N SER A 56 -1.96 -6.92 -9.58
CA SER A 56 -1.31 -8.08 -10.21
C SER A 56 -2.18 -8.70 -11.30
N PHE A 57 -3.46 -8.97 -11.00
CA PHE A 57 -4.39 -9.51 -11.99
C PHE A 57 -4.78 -8.50 -13.07
N GLY A 58 -4.93 -7.22 -12.73
CA GLY A 58 -5.15 -6.17 -13.70
C GLY A 58 -3.99 -6.08 -14.70
N THR A 59 -2.74 -6.09 -14.20
CA THR A 59 -1.54 -6.08 -15.05
C THR A 59 -1.48 -7.32 -15.94
N LEU A 60 -1.76 -8.50 -15.38
CA LEU A 60 -1.80 -9.76 -16.13
C LEU A 60 -2.83 -9.73 -17.26
N LEU A 61 -4.06 -9.30 -16.94
CA LEU A 61 -5.16 -9.22 -17.90
C LEU A 61 -4.81 -8.24 -19.04
N ILE A 62 -4.33 -7.05 -18.71
CA ILE A 62 -3.93 -6.05 -19.70
C ILE A 62 -2.81 -6.59 -20.59
N ALA A 63 -1.78 -7.20 -20.02
CA ALA A 63 -0.66 -7.75 -20.78
C ALA A 63 -1.10 -8.87 -21.75
N LEU A 64 -2.01 -9.75 -21.31
CA LEU A 64 -2.56 -10.80 -22.16
C LEU A 64 -3.41 -10.24 -23.31
N ILE A 65 -4.31 -9.28 -23.02
CA ILE A 65 -5.13 -8.63 -24.05
C ILE A 65 -4.23 -7.92 -25.07
N VAL A 66 -3.30 -7.10 -24.61
CA VAL A 66 -2.40 -6.34 -25.49
C VAL A 66 -1.51 -7.30 -26.28
N GLY A 67 -0.92 -8.30 -25.64
CA GLY A 67 -0.07 -9.29 -26.31
C GLY A 67 -0.83 -10.09 -27.38
N PHE A 68 -2.08 -10.46 -27.10
CA PHE A 68 -2.95 -11.13 -28.05
C PHE A 68 -3.31 -10.24 -29.24
N LEU A 69 -3.76 -9.01 -28.99
CA LEU A 69 -4.14 -8.06 -30.04
C LEU A 69 -2.97 -7.70 -30.95
N LEU A 70 -1.76 -7.53 -30.40
CA LEU A 70 -0.56 -7.22 -31.16
C LEU A 70 -0.05 -8.39 -32.01
N SER A 71 -0.39 -9.63 -31.62
CA SER A 71 0.09 -10.84 -32.30
C SER A 71 -0.97 -11.47 -33.21
N TRP A 72 -2.11 -10.80 -33.39
CA TRP A 72 -3.18 -11.27 -34.27
C TRP A 72 -2.73 -11.23 -35.75
N PRO A 73 -3.02 -12.24 -36.59
CA PRO A 73 -3.93 -13.38 -36.37
C PRO A 73 -3.31 -14.64 -35.73
N ASP A 74 -1.98 -14.74 -35.63
CA ASP A 74 -1.27 -15.94 -35.17
C ASP A 74 -0.55 -15.70 -33.83
N PRO A 75 -1.28 -15.65 -32.69
CA PRO A 75 -0.69 -15.33 -31.40
C PRO A 75 0.27 -16.43 -30.91
N PRO A 76 1.51 -16.10 -30.52
CA PRO A 76 2.48 -17.07 -30.04
C PRO A 76 2.16 -17.52 -28.61
N GLY A 77 1.40 -18.61 -28.49
CA GLY A 77 0.89 -19.12 -27.20
C GLY A 77 1.96 -19.35 -26.14
N ILE A 78 3.13 -19.92 -26.51
CA ILE A 78 4.23 -20.17 -25.57
C ILE A 78 4.79 -18.85 -25.02
N THR A 79 4.99 -17.84 -25.87
CA THR A 79 5.49 -16.53 -25.46
C THR A 79 4.51 -15.85 -24.50
N LEU A 80 3.22 -15.83 -24.84
CA LEU A 80 2.18 -15.26 -23.98
C LEU A 80 2.08 -15.98 -22.63
N PHE A 81 2.25 -17.30 -22.62
CA PHE A 81 2.26 -18.10 -21.39
C PHE A 81 3.47 -17.78 -20.49
N ILE A 82 4.67 -17.68 -21.07
CA ILE A 82 5.88 -17.29 -20.32
C ILE A 82 5.70 -15.89 -19.72
N VAL A 83 5.17 -14.95 -20.50
CA VAL A 83 4.87 -13.59 -20.03
C VAL A 83 3.85 -13.63 -18.90
N ALA A 84 2.78 -14.41 -19.04
CA ALA A 84 1.74 -14.55 -18.03
C ALA A 84 2.28 -15.07 -16.69
N ILE A 85 3.05 -16.16 -16.70
CA ILE A 85 3.69 -16.72 -15.51
C ILE A 85 4.66 -15.72 -14.89
N SER A 86 5.46 -15.05 -15.72
CA SER A 86 6.42 -14.05 -15.25
C SER A 86 5.69 -12.91 -14.53
N ILE A 87 4.61 -12.39 -15.11
CA ILE A 87 3.80 -11.33 -14.48
C ILE A 87 3.17 -11.83 -13.17
N ALA A 88 2.54 -13.01 -13.21
CA ALA A 88 1.88 -13.60 -12.05
C ALA A 88 2.85 -13.87 -10.88
N GLY A 89 4.11 -14.17 -11.16
CA GLY A 89 5.14 -14.35 -10.14
C GLY A 89 5.78 -13.03 -9.68
N PHE A 90 6.25 -12.20 -10.61
CA PHE A 90 7.09 -11.05 -10.27
C PHE A 90 6.30 -9.82 -9.80
N VAL A 91 5.16 -9.52 -10.44
CA VAL A 91 4.38 -8.31 -10.11
C VAL A 91 3.91 -8.29 -8.65
N PRO A 92 3.26 -9.33 -8.10
CA PRO A 92 2.82 -9.29 -6.71
C PRO A 92 3.99 -9.13 -5.74
N LEU A 93 5.13 -9.77 -6.01
CA LEU A 93 6.33 -9.70 -5.17
C LEU A 93 6.95 -8.29 -5.18
N VAL A 94 7.11 -7.69 -6.36
CA VAL A 94 7.67 -6.34 -6.50
C VAL A 94 6.70 -5.29 -5.95
N PHE A 95 5.40 -5.50 -6.15
CA PHE A 95 4.37 -4.54 -5.73
C PHE A 95 3.97 -4.68 -4.26
N PHE A 96 4.35 -5.76 -3.57
CA PHE A 96 3.99 -6.02 -2.17
C PHE A 96 4.28 -4.83 -1.22
N PRO A 97 5.48 -4.20 -1.23
CA PRO A 97 5.75 -3.09 -0.33
C PRO A 97 4.89 -1.85 -0.63
N PHE A 98 4.57 -1.61 -1.90
CA PHE A 98 3.73 -0.51 -2.33
C PHE A 98 2.28 -0.73 -1.91
N SER A 99 1.80 -1.97 -2.01
CA SER A 99 0.45 -2.32 -1.60
C SER A 99 0.20 -2.00 -0.12
N LYS A 100 1.14 -2.36 0.77
CA LYS A 100 1.11 -2.04 2.20
C LYS A 100 0.95 -0.55 2.47
N THR A 101 1.77 0.28 1.82
CA THR A 101 1.80 1.73 2.08
C THR A 101 0.68 2.49 1.39
N ILE A 102 0.23 2.02 0.22
CA ILE A 102 -0.97 2.54 -0.46
C ILE A 102 -2.22 2.23 0.34
N TRP A 103 -2.39 0.98 0.79
CA TRP A 103 -3.54 0.60 1.61
C TRP A 103 -3.59 1.38 2.91
N LEU A 104 -2.46 1.53 3.62
CA LEU A 104 -2.39 2.39 4.81
C LEU A 104 -2.81 3.84 4.52
N ALA A 105 -2.37 4.40 3.40
CA ALA A 105 -2.74 5.76 3.04
C ALA A 105 -4.25 5.87 2.74
N ILE A 106 -4.83 4.86 2.11
CA ILE A 106 -6.28 4.76 1.84
C ILE A 106 -7.06 4.61 3.15
N ASP A 107 -6.62 3.72 4.04
CA ASP A 107 -7.21 3.54 5.37
C ASP A 107 -7.21 4.86 6.14
N LEU A 108 -6.11 5.60 6.16
CA LEU A 108 -6.03 6.92 6.82
C LEU A 108 -6.93 8.00 6.20
N ILE A 109 -7.30 7.86 4.92
CA ILE A 109 -8.25 8.76 4.27
C ILE A 109 -9.68 8.45 4.71
N PHE A 110 -10.04 7.16 4.79
CA PHE A 110 -11.38 6.73 5.19
C PHE A 110 -11.60 6.72 6.70
N ARG A 111 -10.55 6.40 7.46
CA ARG A 111 -10.48 6.33 8.91
C ARG A 111 -9.35 7.25 9.36
N PRO A 112 -9.62 8.54 9.58
CA PRO A 112 -8.63 9.49 10.04
C PRO A 112 -7.93 9.03 11.33
N LEU A 113 -6.81 9.68 11.65
CA LEU A 113 -6.07 9.39 12.88
C LEU A 113 -6.93 9.66 14.12
N GLU A 114 -7.01 8.67 14.99
CA GLU A 114 -7.59 8.81 16.31
C GLU A 114 -6.58 9.42 17.30
N PRO A 115 -7.03 10.13 18.33
CA PRO A 115 -6.15 10.74 19.31
C PRO A 115 -5.27 9.70 20.02
N GLY A 116 -3.96 9.89 19.93
CA GLY A 116 -2.95 9.02 20.56
C GLY A 116 -2.48 7.82 19.72
N GLU A 117 -2.88 7.70 18.45
CA GLU A 117 -2.35 6.67 17.54
C GLU A 117 -0.92 6.94 17.04
N VAL A 118 -0.45 8.18 17.22
CA VAL A 118 0.88 8.63 16.79
C VAL A 118 1.56 9.41 17.92
N ALA A 119 2.88 9.44 17.89
CA ALA A 119 3.70 10.21 18.82
C ALA A 119 3.33 11.71 18.81
N ARG A 120 3.58 12.39 19.93
CA ARG A 120 3.34 13.84 20.07
C ARG A 120 4.02 14.62 18.94
N GLY A 121 3.29 15.56 18.35
CA GLY A 121 3.75 16.39 17.23
C GLY A 121 3.39 15.88 15.82
N TYR A 122 2.82 14.68 15.69
CA TYR A 122 2.48 14.09 14.38
C TYR A 122 0.97 13.91 14.13
N GLY A 123 0.13 14.20 15.13
CA GLY A 123 -1.32 14.07 15.01
C GLY A 123 -2.04 14.42 16.32
N PRO A 124 -3.37 14.25 16.36
CA PRO A 124 -4.20 14.55 17.52
C PRO A 124 -3.77 13.75 18.76
N GLN A 125 -3.83 14.38 19.94
CA GLN A 125 -3.40 13.77 21.20
C GLN A 125 -4.58 13.49 22.12
N ARG A 126 -4.53 12.34 22.81
CA ARG A 126 -5.54 11.96 23.82
C ARG A 126 -5.34 12.84 25.06
N GLY A 127 -6.19 13.86 25.21
CA GLY A 127 -6.14 14.83 26.32
C GLY A 127 -6.35 16.28 25.87
N GLU A 128 -5.81 16.67 24.71
CA GLU A 128 -5.89 18.07 24.22
C GLU A 128 -7.31 18.49 23.80
N SER A 129 -8.15 17.51 23.41
CA SER A 129 -9.56 17.76 23.12
C SER A 129 -10.43 17.97 24.37
N ALA A 130 -10.00 17.53 25.55
CA ALA A 130 -10.74 17.71 26.81
C ALA A 130 -10.49 19.08 27.46
N GLU A 131 -9.40 19.77 27.06
CA GLU A 131 -8.94 21.01 27.69
C GLU A 131 -9.27 22.28 26.88
N ARG A 132 -9.95 22.15 25.73
CA ARG A 132 -10.49 23.33 25.03
C ARG A 132 -11.68 23.87 25.82
N PRO A 133 -11.58 25.08 26.40
CA PRO A 133 -12.75 25.73 26.98
C PRO A 133 -13.76 25.95 25.85
N VAL A 134 -15.00 25.54 26.08
CA VAL A 134 -16.13 25.93 25.22
C VAL A 134 -16.33 27.43 25.48
N THR A 135 -15.76 28.27 24.61
CA THR A 135 -16.09 29.69 24.51
C THR A 135 -17.09 29.90 23.39
#